data_AF-A0A376KP09-F1
#
_entry.id   AF-A0A376KP09-F1
#
_cell.length_a   1.000
_cell.length_b   1.000
_cell.length_c   1.000
_cell.angle_alpha   90.00
_cell.angle_beta   90.00
_cell.angle_gamma   90.00
#
_symmetry.space_group_name_H-M   'P 1'
#
loop_
_entity.id
_entity.type
_entity.pdbx_description
1 polymer ?
#
loop_
_entity_poly.entity_id
_entity_poly.type
_entity_poly.pdbx_seq_one_letter_code
_entity_poly.pdbx_strand_id
1 'polypeptide(L)'
;MQRIAQAVDQLLSQYDDVFVIWPLHANPDVSCCIKEALSHYSGNNSSLILCPPLDYPSLIWLQNHAWVVLTDSGGIQEESAALGTPVLILRDATERPELVNAGGGVLVGTDTSVIYETVSNLYKNADIWRGMKNIKNPFGSGEAAKNIVSHLTGVFYDNIQSGRG
;
A
#
# COMPACT_ATOMS: atom_id res chain seq x y z
N MET A 1 -1.12 -15.97 -3.28
CA MET A 1 -0.66 -15.93 -1.88
C MET A 1 0.65 -16.67 -1.67
N GLN A 2 0.74 -17.97 -1.95
CA GLN A 2 2.01 -18.72 -1.80
C GLN A 2 3.21 -18.09 -2.53
N ARG A 3 3.02 -17.60 -3.76
CA ARG A 3 4.07 -16.91 -4.53
C ARG A 3 4.57 -15.62 -3.85
N ILE A 4 3.67 -14.85 -3.25
CA ILE A 4 4.01 -13.63 -2.51
C ILE A 4 4.78 -14.00 -1.23
N ALA A 5 4.36 -15.05 -0.52
CA ALA A 5 5.08 -15.57 0.65
C ALA A 5 6.51 -16.00 0.28
N GLN A 6 6.69 -16.69 -0.85
CA GLN A 6 8.02 -17.06 -1.37
C GLN A 6 8.89 -15.83 -1.68
N ALA A 7 8.30 -14.75 -2.22
CA ALA A 7 9.06 -13.53 -2.49
C ALA A 7 9.52 -12.86 -1.18
N VAL A 8 8.64 -12.83 -0.17
CA VAL A 8 8.97 -12.33 1.17
C VAL A 8 10.07 -13.18 1.82
N ASP A 9 9.98 -14.51 1.74
CA ASP A 9 11.01 -15.43 2.24
C ASP A 9 12.38 -15.19 1.57
N GLN A 10 12.40 -14.99 0.24
CA GLN A 10 13.62 -14.64 -0.48
C GLN A 10 14.21 -13.28 -0.05
N LEU A 11 13.37 -12.29 0.23
CA LEU A 11 13.83 -10.98 0.70
C LEU A 11 14.43 -11.07 2.11
N LEU A 12 13.73 -11.74 3.02
CA LEU A 12 14.15 -11.90 4.41
C LEU A 12 15.40 -12.77 4.58
N SER A 13 15.64 -13.73 3.66
CA SER A 13 16.87 -14.53 3.64
C SER A 13 18.05 -13.83 2.97
N GLN A 14 17.80 -12.84 2.11
CA GLN A 14 18.82 -12.11 1.37
C GLN A 14 19.33 -10.85 2.10
N TYR A 15 18.47 -10.18 2.87
CA TYR A 15 18.77 -8.88 3.48
C TYR A 15 18.50 -8.91 4.98
N ASP A 16 19.56 -8.85 5.79
CA ASP A 16 19.49 -8.96 7.25
C ASP A 16 18.83 -7.74 7.93
N ASP A 17 18.73 -6.60 7.24
CA ASP A 17 18.14 -5.35 7.72
C ASP A 17 16.71 -5.12 7.19
N VAL A 18 16.14 -6.08 6.45
CA VAL A 18 14.75 -6.03 6.00
C VAL A 18 13.85 -6.62 7.06
N PHE A 19 12.86 -5.84 7.47
CA PHE A 19 11.81 -6.24 8.39
C PHE A 19 10.44 -6.18 7.70
N VAL A 20 9.63 -7.23 7.88
CA VAL A 20 8.30 -7.34 7.29
C VAL A 20 7.25 -7.46 8.39
N ILE A 21 6.25 -6.58 8.36
CA ILE A 21 5.04 -6.70 9.16
C ILE A 21 3.92 -7.05 8.19
N TRP A 22 3.29 -8.21 8.39
CA TRP A 22 2.23 -8.72 7.54
C TRP A 22 0.94 -8.93 8.35
N PRO A 23 0.01 -7.96 8.33
CA PRO A 23 -1.34 -8.15 8.85
C PRO A 23 -2.08 -9.19 8.02
N LEU A 24 -2.42 -10.31 8.65
CA LEU A 24 -3.07 -11.42 7.97
C LEU A 24 -4.55 -11.11 7.75
N HIS A 25 -5.08 -11.52 6.59
CA HIS A 25 -6.50 -11.43 6.30
C HIS A 25 -7.31 -12.27 7.31
N ALA A 26 -8.51 -11.83 7.67
CA ALA A 26 -9.38 -12.53 8.62
C ALA A 26 -9.86 -13.91 8.11
N ASN A 27 -9.76 -14.15 6.80
CA ASN A 27 -10.08 -15.43 6.18
C ASN A 27 -9.04 -16.49 6.60
N PRO A 28 -9.45 -17.58 7.29
CA PRO A 28 -8.58 -18.67 7.69
C PRO A 28 -7.82 -19.32 6.53
N ASP A 29 -8.46 -19.47 5.37
CA ASP A 29 -7.83 -20.14 4.21
C ASP A 29 -6.62 -19.36 3.70
N VAL A 30 -6.72 -18.03 3.71
CA VAL A 30 -5.63 -17.13 3.31
C VAL A 30 -4.55 -17.09 4.38
N SER A 31 -4.95 -16.90 5.64
CA SER A 31 -4.01 -16.72 6.74
C SER A 31 -3.22 -18.00 7.08
N CYS A 32 -3.84 -19.19 6.95
CA CYS A 32 -3.16 -20.46 7.18
C CYS A 32 -2.07 -20.71 6.14
N CYS A 33 -2.37 -20.47 4.86
CA CYS A 33 -1.41 -20.61 3.76
C CYS A 33 -0.14 -19.79 4.00
N ILE A 34 -0.28 -18.52 4.44
CA ILE A 34 0.87 -17.65 4.73
C ILE A 34 1.64 -18.13 5.96
N LYS A 35 0.93 -18.51 7.04
CA LYS A 35 1.57 -19.02 8.27
C LYS A 35 2.37 -20.29 8.02
N GLU A 36 1.84 -21.22 7.23
CA GLU A 36 2.53 -22.46 6.88
C GLU A 36 3.78 -22.17 6.03
N ALA A 37 3.63 -21.34 4.99
CA ALA A 37 4.72 -21.00 4.06
C ALA A 37 5.90 -20.28 4.74
N LEU A 38 5.64 -19.56 5.85
CA LEU A 38 6.65 -18.77 6.57
C LEU A 38 6.86 -19.27 8.01
N SER A 39 6.51 -20.52 8.28
CA SER A 39 6.54 -21.11 9.64
C SER A 39 7.93 -21.16 10.25
N HIS A 40 8.99 -21.19 9.43
CA HIS A 40 10.38 -21.16 9.89
C HIS A 40 10.82 -19.81 10.48
N TYR A 41 10.04 -18.75 10.31
CA TYR A 41 10.26 -17.45 10.95
C TYR A 41 9.55 -17.33 12.32
N SER A 42 9.07 -18.43 12.91
CA SER A 42 8.40 -18.40 14.22
C SER A 42 9.37 -18.14 15.39
N GLY A 43 9.13 -17.08 16.18
CA GLY A 43 9.91 -16.78 17.39
C GLY A 43 9.92 -15.29 17.77
N ASN A 44 10.43 -14.97 18.95
CA ASN A 44 10.76 -13.58 19.33
C ASN A 44 12.09 -13.19 18.67
N ASN A 45 12.13 -12.04 17.97
CA ASN A 45 13.25 -11.51 17.17
C ASN A 45 13.35 -12.01 15.71
N SER A 46 12.26 -12.45 15.10
CA SER A 46 12.22 -12.67 13.65
C SER A 46 12.15 -11.35 12.89
N SER A 47 12.77 -11.29 11.71
CA SER A 47 12.59 -10.21 10.72
C SER A 47 11.19 -10.20 10.09
N LEU A 48 10.29 -11.11 10.52
CA LEU A 48 8.92 -11.22 10.05
C LEU A 48 7.94 -11.26 11.23
N ILE A 49 6.98 -10.33 11.23
CA ILE A 49 5.86 -10.29 12.17
C ILE A 49 4.57 -10.59 11.40
N LEU A 50 4.00 -11.77 11.65
CA LEU A 50 2.64 -12.10 11.21
C LEU A 50 1.65 -11.71 12.31
N CYS A 51 0.82 -10.70 12.08
CA CYS A 51 -0.15 -10.20 13.06
C CYS A 51 -1.60 -10.36 12.59
N PRO A 52 -2.59 -10.29 13.50
CA PRO A 52 -4.00 -10.19 13.11
C PRO A 52 -4.29 -8.94 12.27
N PRO A 53 -5.46 -8.85 11.62
CA PRO A 53 -5.91 -7.61 11.00
C PRO A 53 -5.79 -6.43 11.97
N LEU A 54 -5.27 -5.30 11.46
CA LEU A 54 -5.06 -4.10 12.26
C LEU A 54 -6.28 -3.18 12.19
N ASP A 55 -6.46 -2.39 13.25
CA ASP A 55 -7.36 -1.25 13.18
C ASP A 55 -6.77 -0.15 12.27
N TYR A 56 -7.65 0.76 11.83
CA TYR A 56 -7.28 1.79 10.87
C TYR A 56 -6.14 2.69 11.36
N PRO A 57 -6.14 3.22 12.60
CA PRO A 57 -5.02 4.03 13.08
C PRO A 57 -3.68 3.29 13.08
N SER A 58 -3.66 2.02 13.50
CA SER A 58 -2.43 1.21 13.49
C SER A 58 -1.95 0.95 12.07
N LEU A 59 -2.87 0.72 11.13
CA LEU A 59 -2.52 0.52 9.73
C LEU A 59 -1.92 1.79 9.11
N ILE A 60 -2.50 2.96 9.34
CA ILE A 60 -1.95 4.25 8.89
C ILE A 60 -0.58 4.50 9.53
N TRP A 61 -0.43 4.22 10.82
CA TRP A 61 0.86 4.37 11.50
C TRP A 61 1.94 3.49 10.85
N LEU A 62 1.62 2.22 10.55
CA LEU A 62 2.55 1.34 9.83
C LEU A 62 2.87 1.84 8.43
N GLN A 63 1.87 2.22 7.64
CA GLN A 63 2.06 2.74 6.28
C GLN A 63 3.00 3.96 6.29
N ASN A 64 2.84 4.87 7.25
CA ASN A 64 3.63 6.09 7.36
C ASN A 64 5.10 5.85 7.75
N HIS A 65 5.40 4.73 8.40
CA HIS A 65 6.76 4.35 8.81
C HIS A 65 7.39 3.29 7.90
N ALA A 66 6.60 2.69 7.01
CA ALA A 66 7.08 1.69 6.06
C ALA A 66 8.00 2.34 5.01
N TRP A 67 9.04 1.60 4.62
CA TRP A 67 9.89 1.98 3.50
C TRP A 67 9.20 1.71 2.16
N VAL A 68 8.43 0.62 2.05
CA VAL A 68 7.59 0.28 0.90
C VAL A 68 6.38 -0.52 1.39
N VAL A 69 5.24 -0.37 0.72
CA VAL A 69 4.02 -1.16 0.99
C VAL A 69 3.75 -2.09 -0.18
N LEU A 70 3.52 -3.38 0.09
CA LEU A 70 3.03 -4.35 -0.89
C LEU A 70 1.54 -4.57 -0.63
N THR A 71 0.67 -4.28 -1.61
CA THR A 71 -0.78 -4.35 -1.40
C THR A 71 -1.57 -4.62 -2.67
N ASP A 72 -2.70 -5.30 -2.55
CA ASP A 72 -3.73 -5.41 -3.58
C ASP A 72 -4.94 -4.49 -3.32
N SER A 73 -4.95 -3.75 -2.20
CA SER A 73 -6.03 -2.85 -1.79
C SER A 73 -5.95 -1.50 -2.48
N GLY A 74 -7.04 -1.08 -3.13
CA GLY A 74 -7.16 0.26 -3.73
C GLY A 74 -7.15 1.39 -2.69
N GLY A 75 -7.74 1.17 -1.51
CA GLY A 75 -7.73 2.17 -0.43
C GLY A 75 -6.32 2.42 0.11
N ILE A 76 -5.55 1.36 0.35
CA ILE A 76 -4.15 1.47 0.80
C ILE A 76 -3.29 2.15 -0.27
N GLN A 77 -3.56 1.94 -1.57
CA GLN A 77 -2.88 2.68 -2.64
C GLN A 77 -3.09 4.20 -2.52
N GLU A 78 -4.32 4.66 -2.29
CA GLU A 78 -4.62 6.08 -2.10
C GLU A 78 -4.00 6.65 -0.81
N GLU A 79 -4.13 5.92 0.30
CA GLU A 79 -3.59 6.31 1.60
C GLU A 79 -2.06 6.40 1.57
N SER A 80 -1.38 5.39 1.03
CA SER A 80 0.08 5.38 0.89
C SER A 80 0.57 6.51 -0.02
N ALA A 81 -0.18 6.86 -1.07
CA ALA A 81 0.13 8.01 -1.91
C ALA A 81 0.04 9.34 -1.14
N ALA A 82 -0.93 9.47 -0.23
CA ALA A 82 -1.04 10.64 0.64
C ALA A 82 0.08 10.72 1.67
N LEU A 83 0.59 9.57 2.14
CA LEU A 83 1.70 9.47 3.10
C LEU A 83 3.09 9.59 2.42
N GLY A 84 3.16 9.51 1.09
CA GLY A 84 4.42 9.48 0.35
C GLY A 84 5.16 8.15 0.49
N THR A 85 4.45 7.06 0.78
CA THR A 85 5.03 5.72 0.90
C THR A 85 4.95 5.00 -0.46
N PRO A 86 6.08 4.56 -1.03
CA PRO A 86 6.10 3.80 -2.28
C PRO A 86 5.26 2.52 -2.22
N VAL A 87 4.55 2.20 -3.31
CA VAL A 87 3.62 1.07 -3.36
C VAL A 87 4.00 0.05 -4.44
N LEU A 88 4.01 -1.24 -4.08
CA LEU A 88 4.09 -2.37 -4.99
C LEU A 88 2.72 -3.04 -5.04
N ILE A 89 2.06 -2.96 -6.19
CA ILE A 89 0.68 -3.37 -6.37
C ILE A 89 0.65 -4.85 -6.76
N LEU A 90 0.06 -5.67 -5.88
CA LEU A 90 0.01 -7.14 -5.99
C LEU A 90 -1.09 -7.64 -6.95
N ARG A 91 -1.32 -6.92 -8.05
CA ARG A 91 -2.33 -7.20 -9.08
C ARG A 91 -1.75 -6.91 -10.46
N ASP A 92 -2.27 -7.58 -11.48
CA ASP A 92 -1.85 -7.35 -12.88
C ASP A 92 -2.46 -6.07 -13.47
N ALA A 93 -3.52 -5.56 -12.87
CA ALA A 93 -4.17 -4.31 -13.22
C ALA A 93 -4.64 -3.58 -11.94
N THR A 94 -4.76 -2.26 -12.02
CA THR A 94 -5.25 -1.42 -10.92
C THR A 94 -6.34 -0.46 -11.39
N GLU A 95 -7.34 -0.24 -10.54
CA GLU A 95 -8.32 0.84 -10.64
C GLU A 95 -7.77 2.23 -10.24
N ARG A 96 -6.46 2.32 -9.96
CA ARG A 96 -5.72 3.55 -9.59
C ARG A 96 -4.54 3.82 -10.54
N PRO A 97 -4.76 3.91 -11.87
CA PRO A 97 -3.67 4.15 -12.82
C PRO A 97 -2.92 5.45 -12.54
N GLU A 98 -3.54 6.43 -11.89
CA GLU A 98 -2.95 7.71 -11.54
C GLU A 98 -1.75 7.57 -10.61
N LEU A 99 -1.76 6.62 -9.67
CA LEU A 99 -0.62 6.35 -8.78
C LEU A 99 0.58 5.80 -9.57
N VAL A 100 0.32 4.88 -10.49
CA VAL A 100 1.35 4.30 -11.36
C VAL A 100 1.91 5.36 -12.30
N ASN A 101 1.03 6.16 -12.93
CA ASN A 101 1.42 7.23 -13.84
C ASN A 101 2.21 8.34 -13.14
N ALA A 102 1.89 8.64 -11.88
CA ALA A 102 2.66 9.58 -11.07
C ALA A 102 4.02 9.04 -10.63
N GLY A 103 4.27 7.73 -10.79
CA GLY A 103 5.50 7.05 -10.39
C GLY A 103 5.55 6.66 -8.90
N GLY A 104 4.44 6.77 -8.17
CA GLY A 104 4.39 6.42 -6.74
C GLY A 104 4.11 4.94 -6.49
N GLY A 105 3.64 4.21 -7.51
CA GLY A 105 3.37 2.79 -7.44
C GLY A 105 3.81 2.01 -8.68
N VAL A 106 4.05 0.72 -8.51
CA VAL A 106 4.43 -0.20 -9.59
C VAL A 106 3.55 -1.45 -9.54
N LEU A 107 2.97 -1.84 -10.66
CA LEU A 107 2.27 -3.12 -10.82
C LEU A 107 3.31 -4.25 -10.87
N VAL A 108 3.27 -5.15 -9.90
CA VAL A 108 4.17 -6.32 -9.84
C VAL A 108 3.42 -7.64 -9.94
N GLY A 109 2.09 -7.62 -9.94
CA GLY A 109 1.28 -8.83 -9.96
C GLY A 109 1.57 -9.72 -8.76
N THR A 110 1.55 -11.03 -8.97
CA THR A 110 1.79 -12.02 -7.89
C THR A 110 2.98 -12.93 -8.17
N ASP A 111 3.80 -12.58 -9.16
CA ASP A 111 4.97 -13.36 -9.54
C ASP A 111 6.12 -13.18 -8.54
N THR A 112 6.64 -14.31 -8.05
CA THR A 112 7.69 -14.35 -7.03
C THR A 112 8.93 -13.56 -7.44
N SER A 113 9.43 -13.78 -8.67
CA SER A 113 10.67 -13.12 -9.12
C SER A 113 10.45 -11.65 -9.38
N VAL A 114 9.29 -11.27 -9.95
CA VAL A 114 8.98 -9.85 -10.20
C VAL A 114 8.91 -9.07 -8.89
N ILE A 115 8.24 -9.60 -7.86
CA ILE A 115 8.18 -8.95 -6.54
C ILE A 115 9.59 -8.81 -5.95
N TYR A 116 10.36 -9.90 -5.91
CA TYR A 116 11.71 -9.92 -5.35
C TYR A 116 12.66 -8.95 -6.08
N GLU A 117 12.68 -8.99 -7.40
CA GLU A 117 13.54 -8.13 -8.24
C GLU A 117 13.19 -6.66 -8.08
N THR A 118 11.89 -6.34 -8.02
CA THR A 118 11.44 -4.94 -7.88
C THR A 118 11.82 -4.39 -6.51
N VAL A 119 11.59 -5.13 -5.42
CA VAL A 119 12.03 -4.72 -4.07
C VAL A 119 13.54 -4.60 -4.01
N SER A 120 14.28 -5.59 -4.55
CA SER A 120 15.74 -5.57 -4.60
C SER A 120 16.28 -4.38 -5.40
N ASN A 121 15.62 -3.98 -6.48
CA ASN A 121 15.99 -2.82 -7.27
C ASN A 121 15.80 -1.52 -6.48
N LEU A 122 14.66 -1.38 -5.78
CA LEU A 122 14.43 -0.23 -4.89
C LEU A 122 15.46 -0.18 -3.76
N TYR A 123 15.83 -1.34 -3.21
CA TYR A 123 16.78 -1.45 -2.11
C TYR A 123 18.19 -1.03 -2.54
N LYS A 124 18.62 -1.46 -3.74
CA LYS A 124 19.95 -1.13 -4.31
C LYS A 124 20.03 0.28 -4.89
N ASN A 125 18.91 0.84 -5.34
CA ASN A 125 18.85 2.12 -6.04
C ASN A 125 17.99 3.15 -5.30
N ALA A 126 18.61 3.82 -4.32
CA ALA A 126 17.95 4.83 -3.49
C ALA A 126 17.33 6.00 -4.26
N ASP A 127 17.83 6.31 -5.47
CA ASP A 127 17.27 7.37 -6.32
C ASP A 127 15.88 6.99 -6.87
N ILE A 128 15.68 5.72 -7.25
CA ILE A 128 14.38 5.22 -7.72
C ILE A 128 13.36 5.31 -6.57
N TRP A 129 13.74 4.81 -5.40
CA TRP A 129 12.90 4.90 -4.21
C TRP A 129 12.56 6.34 -3.83
N ARG A 130 13.56 7.26 -3.84
CA ARG A 130 13.33 8.69 -3.59
C ARG A 130 12.40 9.31 -4.62
N GLY A 131 12.47 8.89 -5.88
CA GLY A 131 11.52 9.29 -6.92
C GLY A 131 10.08 8.89 -6.57
N MET A 132 9.86 7.64 -6.19
CA MET A 132 8.54 7.13 -5.80
C MET A 132 7.99 7.83 -4.55
N LYS A 133 8.85 8.08 -3.56
CA LYS A 133 8.45 8.73 -2.29
C LYS A 133 8.00 10.18 -2.47
N ASN A 134 8.63 10.90 -3.40
CA ASN A 134 8.45 12.35 -3.55
C ASN A 134 7.39 12.74 -4.60
N ILE A 135 6.55 11.79 -5.02
CA ILE A 135 5.48 12.10 -5.96
C ILE A 135 4.49 13.10 -5.38
N LYS A 136 3.86 13.89 -6.25
CA LYS A 136 2.70 14.68 -5.85
C LYS A 136 1.50 13.73 -5.79
N ASN A 137 0.82 13.68 -4.64
CA ASN A 137 -0.37 12.83 -4.49
C ASN A 137 -1.42 13.15 -5.59
N PRO A 138 -1.74 12.19 -6.47
CA PRO A 138 -2.68 12.41 -7.56
C PRO A 138 -4.15 12.39 -7.11
N PHE A 139 -4.45 11.85 -5.92
CA PHE A 139 -5.84 11.68 -5.44
C PHE A 139 -6.40 12.91 -4.72
N GLY A 140 -5.55 13.89 -4.42
CA GLY A 140 -5.99 15.19 -3.92
C GLY A 140 -5.14 15.74 -2.80
N SER A 141 -5.61 16.86 -2.24
CA SER A 141 -4.92 17.63 -1.20
C SER A 141 -5.52 17.47 0.20
N GLY A 142 -6.49 16.56 0.39
CA GLY A 142 -7.25 16.42 1.63
C GLY A 142 -8.44 17.39 1.78
N GLU A 143 -8.67 18.29 0.82
CA GLU A 143 -9.74 19.29 0.86
C GLU A 143 -11.08 18.80 0.28
N ALA A 144 -11.20 17.52 -0.07
CA ALA A 144 -12.37 16.97 -0.76
C ALA A 144 -13.68 17.25 -0.03
N ALA A 145 -13.74 17.01 1.29
CA ALA A 145 -14.94 17.24 2.10
C ALA A 145 -15.36 18.72 2.07
N LYS A 146 -14.40 19.64 2.23
CA LYS A 146 -14.66 21.08 2.19
C LYS A 146 -15.16 21.52 0.81
N ASN A 147 -14.56 21.02 -0.26
CA ASN A 147 -14.97 21.32 -1.63
C ASN A 147 -16.39 20.80 -1.90
N ILE A 148 -16.71 19.59 -1.46
CA ILE A 148 -18.06 19.02 -1.59
C ILE A 148 -19.08 19.86 -0.83
N VAL A 149 -18.81 20.21 0.43
CA VAL A 149 -19.71 21.06 1.23
C VAL A 149 -19.92 22.41 0.55
N SER A 150 -18.83 23.06 0.10
CA SER A 150 -18.92 24.34 -0.60
C SER A 150 -19.74 24.26 -1.90
N HIS A 151 -19.66 23.14 -2.62
CA HIS A 151 -20.40 22.96 -3.87
C HIS A 151 -21.89 22.75 -3.58
N LEU A 152 -22.21 21.90 -2.60
CA LEU A 152 -23.59 21.65 -2.20
C LEU A 152 -24.25 22.93 -1.68
N THR A 153 -23.60 23.67 -0.79
CA THR A 153 -24.16 24.92 -0.24
C THR A 153 -24.26 26.02 -1.29
N GLY A 154 -23.27 26.16 -2.18
CA GLY A 154 -23.34 27.11 -3.31
C GLY A 154 -24.56 26.86 -4.21
N VAL A 155 -24.80 25.59 -4.58
CA VAL A 155 -25.97 25.18 -5.37
C VAL A 155 -27.29 25.48 -4.63
N PHE A 156 -27.34 25.28 -3.31
CA PHE A 156 -28.53 25.64 -2.52
C PHE A 156 -28.80 27.16 -2.54
N TYR A 157 -27.76 27.99 -2.40
CA TYR A 157 -27.93 29.45 -2.45
C TYR A 157 -28.38 29.94 -3.83
N ASP A 158 -27.83 29.39 -4.93
CA ASP A 158 -28.20 29.75 -6.29
C ASP A 158 -29.63 29.30 -6.66
N ASN A 159 -30.08 28.14 -6.16
CA ASN A 159 -31.45 27.66 -6.37
C ASN A 159 -32.50 28.49 -5.62
N ILE A 160 -32.18 28.97 -4.41
CA ILE A 160 -33.06 29.89 -3.65
C ILE A 160 -33.16 31.25 -4.36
N GLN A 161 -32.06 31.77 -4.90
CA GLN A 161 -32.04 33.06 -5.61
C GLN A 161 -32.71 33.00 -6.99
N SER A 162 -32.68 31.85 -7.68
CA SER A 162 -33.23 31.69 -9.03
C SER A 162 -34.71 31.27 -9.06
N GLY A 163 -35.36 31.09 -7.91
CA GLY A 163 -36.80 30.80 -7.81
C GLY A 163 -37.21 29.43 -8.38
N ARG A 164 -36.27 28.51 -8.58
CA ARG A 164 -36.54 27.13 -9.02
C ARG A 164 -36.69 26.23 -7.79
N GLY A 165 -37.89 26.24 -7.22
CA GLY A 165 -38.36 25.27 -6.22
C GLY A 165 -39.51 24.46 -6.77
#